data_AF-A0A953G210-F1
#
_entry.id   AF-A0A953G210-F1
#
_cell.length_a   1.000
_cell.length_b   1.000
_cell.length_c   1.000
_cell.angle_alpha   90.00
_cell.angle_beta   90.00
_cell.angle_gamma   90.00
#
_symmetry.space_group_name_H-M   'P 1'
#
loop_
_entity.id
_entity.type
_entity.pdbx_description
1 polymer ?
#
loop_
_entity_poly.entity_id
_entity_poly.type
_entity_poly.pdbx_seq_one_letter_code
_entity_poly.pdbx_strand_id
1 'polypeptide(L)'
;MRVQVVIPGSDKKGWIELAGPRLIVEGGGRQVTVSEHGDEPLQVETRAIEVPHGPFSTIDIPKLRELVMENARSSAQFQPGALLSFSSLCPHKSSQLALDLGAIEFAHENLITESELPEEALVGYHRLPNGLSFLGCLAGAEHETMLFFAVYFDGEKLRAYFPQDGNPYNTDFKAAYGRHGRADLVNAVKRFAHTLHGLPERKIDLSVDLEPEVEAIRADLLARFK
;
A
#
# COMPACT_ATOMS: atom_id res chain seq x y z
N MET A 1 -39.08 -10.34 -9.03
CA MET A 1 -39.34 -9.74 -7.68
C MET A 1 -38.37 -8.60 -7.47
N ARG A 2 -38.78 -7.47 -6.85
CA ARG A 2 -37.90 -6.31 -6.66
C ARG A 2 -37.63 -6.10 -5.17
N VAL A 3 -36.37 -6.02 -4.79
CA VAL A 3 -35.94 -5.95 -3.39
C VAL A 3 -35.18 -4.65 -3.14
N GLN A 4 -35.53 -3.95 -2.06
CA GLN A 4 -34.76 -2.81 -1.59
C GLN A 4 -33.67 -3.29 -0.62
N VAL A 5 -32.43 -2.92 -0.90
CA VAL A 5 -31.28 -3.20 -0.03
C VAL A 5 -30.91 -1.92 0.69
N VAL A 6 -30.85 -2.00 2.02
CA VAL A 6 -30.42 -0.92 2.90
C VAL A 6 -29.17 -1.37 3.63
N ILE A 7 -28.10 -0.58 3.52
CA ILE A 7 -26.85 -0.81 4.25
C ILE A 7 -26.93 0.00 5.55
N PRO A 8 -26.85 -0.62 6.74
CA PRO A 8 -26.87 0.11 8.01
C PRO A 8 -25.77 1.16 8.07
N GLY A 9 -26.11 2.39 8.47
CA GLY A 9 -25.17 3.51 8.54
C GLY A 9 -24.86 4.17 7.19
N SER A 10 -25.57 3.81 6.11
CA SER A 10 -25.49 4.46 4.81
C SER A 10 -26.84 5.04 4.38
N ASP A 11 -26.82 6.25 3.82
CA ASP A 11 -28.00 6.83 3.17
C ASP A 11 -28.27 6.23 1.77
N LYS A 12 -27.40 5.32 1.32
CA LYS A 12 -27.53 4.65 0.02
C LYS A 12 -28.58 3.54 0.12
N LYS A 13 -29.60 3.63 -0.73
CA LYS A 13 -30.60 2.58 -0.97
C LYS A 13 -30.43 2.06 -2.39
N GLY A 14 -30.34 0.74 -2.54
CA GLY A 14 -30.26 0.08 -3.84
C GLY A 14 -31.51 -0.75 -4.11
N TRP A 15 -31.85 -0.92 -5.38
CA TRP A 15 -32.88 -1.86 -5.81
C TRP A 15 -32.24 -2.99 -6.59
N ILE A 16 -32.61 -4.23 -6.28
CA ILE A 16 -32.16 -5.42 -7.00
C ILE A 16 -33.39 -6.12 -7.57
N GLU A 17 -33.32 -6.51 -8.84
CA GLU A 17 -34.31 -7.39 -9.45
C GLU A 17 -33.85 -8.84 -9.33
N LEU A 18 -34.71 -9.69 -8.77
CA LEU A 18 -34.47 -11.11 -8.59
C LEU A 18 -35.25 -11.91 -9.63
N ALA A 19 -34.55 -12.85 -10.24
CA ALA A 19 -35.09 -13.84 -11.16
C ALA A 19 -35.78 -15.03 -10.45
N GLY A 20 -35.80 -15.07 -9.11
CA GLY A 20 -36.44 -16.12 -8.32
C GLY A 20 -36.61 -15.74 -6.84
N PRO A 21 -37.19 -16.62 -6.00
CA PRO A 21 -37.56 -16.32 -4.60
C PRO A 21 -36.38 -16.46 -3.60
N ARG A 22 -35.14 -16.41 -4.11
CA ARG A 22 -33.92 -16.57 -3.31
C ARG A 22 -33.00 -15.39 -3.50
N LEU A 23 -32.58 -14.82 -2.38
CA LEU A 23 -31.54 -13.80 -2.30
C LEU A 23 -30.42 -14.35 -1.40
N ILE A 24 -29.23 -14.51 -1.96
CA ILE A 24 -28.02 -14.79 -1.18
C ILE A 24 -27.31 -13.46 -0.98
N VAL A 25 -27.12 -13.07 0.28
CA VAL A 25 -26.40 -11.85 0.64
C VAL A 25 -25.05 -12.25 1.24
N GLU A 26 -23.97 -11.89 0.54
CA GLU A 26 -22.59 -12.12 0.98
C GLU A 26 -22.02 -10.81 1.53
N GLY A 27 -21.60 -10.78 2.80
CA GLY A 27 -21.07 -9.57 3.43
C GLY A 27 -20.32 -9.86 4.73
N GLY A 28 -19.19 -9.17 4.94
CA GLY A 28 -18.28 -9.34 6.08
C GLY A 28 -18.83 -8.84 7.42
N GLY A 29 -19.94 -9.44 7.89
CA GLY A 29 -20.49 -9.19 9.23
C GLY A 29 -21.47 -8.01 9.36
N ARG A 30 -21.89 -7.38 8.25
CA ARG A 30 -22.95 -6.35 8.29
C ARG A 30 -24.31 -6.99 8.11
N GLN A 31 -25.24 -6.71 9.02
CA GLN A 31 -26.65 -7.09 8.88
C GLN A 31 -27.25 -6.37 7.66
N VAL A 32 -27.84 -7.12 6.74
CA VAL A 32 -28.63 -6.56 5.63
C VAL A 32 -30.09 -6.76 5.95
N THR A 33 -30.82 -5.66 6.06
CA THR A 33 -32.28 -5.71 6.24
C THR A 33 -32.91 -5.74 4.86
N VAL A 34 -33.71 -6.78 4.60
CA VAL A 34 -34.45 -6.97 3.37
C VAL A 34 -35.92 -6.68 3.65
N SER A 35 -36.50 -5.70 2.95
CA SER A 35 -37.95 -5.43 3.00
C SER A 35 -38.57 -5.82 1.65
N GLU A 36 -39.56 -6.72 1.68
CA GLU A 36 -40.27 -7.19 0.50
C GLU A 36 -41.31 -6.20 -0.03
N HIS A 37 -41.61 -6.33 -1.32
CA HIS A 37 -42.80 -5.80 -1.97
C HIS A 37 -43.41 -6.93 -2.83
N GLY A 38 -44.31 -7.74 -2.26
CA GLY A 38 -44.98 -8.85 -2.96
C GLY A 38 -45.70 -9.82 -2.02
N ASP A 39 -46.58 -10.68 -2.58
CA ASP A 39 -47.43 -11.64 -1.84
C ASP A 39 -46.75 -13.00 -1.56
N GLU A 40 -45.54 -13.25 -2.10
CA GLU A 40 -44.79 -14.49 -1.90
C GLU A 40 -43.64 -14.29 -0.91
N PRO A 41 -43.42 -15.20 0.05
CA PRO A 41 -42.35 -15.05 1.04
C PRO A 41 -40.95 -15.35 0.47
N LEU A 42 -40.05 -14.36 0.52
CA LEU A 42 -38.64 -14.49 0.18
C LEU A 42 -37.90 -15.39 1.17
N GLN A 43 -37.17 -16.37 0.63
CA GLN A 43 -36.17 -17.09 1.39
C GLN A 43 -34.86 -16.30 1.37
N VAL A 44 -34.55 -15.63 2.48
CA VAL A 44 -33.26 -14.97 2.70
C VAL A 44 -32.32 -15.94 3.40
N GLU A 45 -31.26 -16.36 2.71
CA GLU A 45 -30.19 -17.15 3.30
C GLU A 45 -29.01 -16.20 3.56
N THR A 46 -28.77 -15.89 4.83
CA THR A 46 -27.59 -15.11 5.23
C THR A 46 -26.43 -16.08 5.41
N ARG A 47 -25.45 -16.01 4.52
CA ARG A 47 -24.19 -16.72 4.73
C ARG A 47 -23.21 -15.78 5.39
N ALA A 48 -22.91 -16.05 6.65
CA ALA A 48 -21.74 -15.45 7.29
C ALA A 48 -20.51 -15.98 6.56
N ILE A 49 -19.94 -15.17 5.68
CA ILE A 49 -18.55 -15.37 5.29
C ILE A 49 -17.76 -14.89 6.50
N GLU A 50 -17.16 -15.82 7.23
CA GLU A 50 -16.06 -15.49 8.12
C GLU A 50 -14.92 -14.97 7.23
N VAL A 51 -14.97 -13.69 6.90
CA VAL A 51 -13.78 -12.96 6.51
C VAL A 51 -12.96 -12.91 7.78
N PRO A 52 -11.75 -13.51 7.83
CA PRO A 52 -10.92 -13.43 9.00
C PRO A 52 -10.64 -11.95 9.26
N HIS A 53 -11.35 -11.38 10.24
CA HIS A 53 -11.10 -10.04 10.75
C HIS A 53 -9.87 -10.11 11.66
N GLY A 54 -8.73 -10.50 11.09
CA GLY A 54 -7.47 -9.92 11.50
C GLY A 54 -7.43 -8.50 10.94
N PRO A 55 -6.76 -7.54 11.59
CA PRO A 55 -6.70 -6.14 11.14
C PRO A 55 -6.12 -5.94 9.73
N PHE A 56 -5.59 -7.00 9.11
CA PHE A 56 -5.08 -7.04 7.74
C PHE A 56 -5.48 -8.37 7.12
N SER A 57 -6.10 -8.36 5.94
CA SER A 57 -6.37 -9.62 5.26
C SER A 57 -5.03 -10.24 4.86
N THR A 58 -4.81 -11.49 5.27
CA THR A 58 -3.65 -12.30 4.88
C THR A 58 -3.77 -12.72 3.43
N ILE A 59 -3.93 -11.75 2.53
CA ILE A 59 -3.96 -11.98 1.10
C ILE A 59 -2.69 -12.71 0.71
N ASP A 60 -2.81 -13.74 -0.10
CA ASP A 60 -1.62 -14.42 -0.61
C ASP A 60 -0.91 -13.56 -1.66
N ILE A 61 0.36 -13.88 -1.91
CA ILE A 61 1.18 -13.15 -2.88
C ILE A 61 0.57 -13.19 -4.30
N PRO A 62 0.08 -14.34 -4.82
CA PRO A 62 -0.58 -14.36 -6.13
C PRO A 62 -1.75 -13.38 -6.26
N LYS A 63 -2.63 -13.31 -5.25
CA LYS A 63 -3.77 -12.40 -5.26
C LYS A 63 -3.36 -10.95 -5.09
N LEU A 64 -2.36 -10.66 -4.25
CA LEU A 64 -1.80 -9.31 -4.15
C LEU A 64 -1.21 -8.86 -5.49
N ARG A 65 -0.44 -9.73 -6.16
CA ARG A 65 0.10 -9.48 -7.49
C ARG A 65 -1.00 -9.21 -8.50
N GLU A 66 -2.07 -10.00 -8.51
CA GLU A 66 -3.23 -9.76 -9.38
C GLU A 66 -3.83 -8.37 -9.13
N LEU A 67 -4.09 -8.00 -7.87
CA LEU A 67 -4.64 -6.67 -7.53
C LEU A 67 -3.73 -5.53 -7.97
N VAL A 68 -2.42 -5.64 -7.75
CA VAL A 68 -1.44 -4.65 -8.20
C VAL A 68 -1.48 -4.52 -9.73
N MET A 69 -1.52 -5.64 -10.45
CA MET A 69 -1.58 -5.67 -11.91
C MET A 69 -2.90 -5.15 -12.48
N GLU A 70 -4.04 -5.46 -11.86
CA GLU A 70 -5.36 -4.93 -12.24
C GLU A 70 -5.42 -3.41 -12.07
N ASN A 71 -4.94 -2.90 -10.93
CA ASN A 71 -4.88 -1.47 -10.68
C ASN A 71 -3.96 -0.79 -11.70
N ALA A 72 -2.84 -1.41 -12.06
CA ALA A 72 -1.96 -0.91 -13.11
C ALA A 72 -2.62 -0.88 -14.51
N ARG A 73 -3.34 -1.96 -14.89
CA ARG A 73 -4.03 -2.06 -16.19
C ARG A 73 -5.20 -1.09 -16.36
N SER A 74 -5.85 -0.70 -15.27
CA SER A 74 -6.98 0.25 -15.30
C SER A 74 -6.54 1.68 -15.64
N SER A 75 -5.24 1.99 -15.51
CA SER A 75 -4.63 3.19 -16.08
C SER A 75 -4.35 2.93 -17.57
N ALA A 76 -4.88 3.75 -18.46
CA ALA A 76 -4.99 3.48 -19.91
C ALA A 76 -3.65 3.42 -20.70
N GLN A 77 -2.51 3.19 -20.06
CA GLN A 77 -1.18 3.16 -20.67
C GLN A 77 -0.29 2.15 -19.95
N PHE A 78 -0.27 0.88 -20.38
CA PHE A 78 0.70 -0.08 -19.82
C PHE A 78 1.42 -0.89 -20.90
N GLN A 79 2.76 -0.77 -20.89
CA GLN A 79 3.73 -1.67 -21.54
C GLN A 79 4.50 -2.39 -20.42
N PRO A 80 5.03 -3.61 -20.58
CA PRO A 80 5.68 -4.38 -19.50
C PRO A 80 6.88 -3.70 -18.80
N GLY A 81 7.48 -2.66 -19.39
CA GLY A 81 8.49 -1.80 -18.73
C GLY A 81 7.92 -0.62 -17.91
N ALA A 82 6.59 -0.50 -17.78
CA ALA A 82 5.86 0.65 -17.23
C ALA A 82 5.65 0.61 -15.70
N LEU A 83 6.49 -0.12 -14.96
CA LEU A 83 6.64 0.14 -13.53
C LEU A 83 7.42 1.46 -13.31
N LEU A 84 8.36 1.83 -14.19
CA LEU A 84 9.01 3.15 -14.21
C LEU A 84 8.02 4.32 -14.39
N SER A 85 6.79 4.05 -14.81
CA SER A 85 5.72 5.02 -14.88
C SER A 85 4.73 4.90 -13.71
N PHE A 86 5.17 4.44 -12.52
CA PHE A 86 4.36 4.57 -11.30
C PHE A 86 4.08 6.02 -10.91
N SER A 87 4.92 6.96 -11.35
CA SER A 87 4.63 8.40 -11.38
C SER A 87 3.37 8.76 -12.17
N SER A 88 2.97 7.92 -13.13
CA SER A 88 1.73 8.02 -13.90
C SER A 88 0.63 7.04 -13.47
N LEU A 89 0.91 6.10 -12.54
CA LEU A 89 -0.03 5.05 -12.12
C LEU A 89 -1.10 5.51 -11.13
N CYS A 90 -1.08 6.78 -10.72
CA CYS A 90 -2.16 7.41 -9.99
C CYS A 90 -2.53 8.76 -10.63
N PRO A 91 -3.06 8.77 -11.88
CA PRO A 91 -3.55 9.99 -12.49
C PRO A 91 -4.81 10.50 -11.77
N HIS A 92 -5.43 9.63 -10.96
CA HIS A 92 -6.51 9.98 -10.06
C HIS A 92 -5.95 10.20 -8.67
N LYS A 93 -5.90 11.46 -8.22
CA LYS A 93 -5.72 11.86 -6.81
C LYS A 93 -6.79 11.29 -5.85
N SER A 94 -7.57 10.28 -6.26
CA SER A 94 -8.72 9.72 -5.54
C SER A 94 -8.49 8.32 -4.99
N SER A 95 -7.43 7.59 -5.37
CA SER A 95 -7.12 6.30 -4.74
C SER A 95 -6.35 6.51 -3.44
N GLN A 96 -6.59 5.67 -2.43
CA GLN A 96 -5.85 5.76 -1.18
C GLN A 96 -4.36 5.48 -1.37
N LEU A 97 -4.01 4.56 -2.28
CA LEU A 97 -2.63 4.29 -2.67
C LEU A 97 -1.92 5.56 -3.17
N ALA A 98 -2.57 6.37 -4.01
CA ALA A 98 -2.01 7.64 -4.49
C ALA A 98 -1.74 8.62 -3.34
N LEU A 99 -2.70 8.73 -2.42
CA LEU A 99 -2.59 9.61 -1.26
C LEU A 99 -1.46 9.17 -0.33
N ASP A 100 -1.33 7.86 -0.10
CA ASP A 100 -0.26 7.31 0.72
C ASP A 100 1.12 7.49 0.07
N LEU A 101 1.23 7.29 -1.25
CA LEU A 101 2.45 7.53 -2.01
C LEU A 101 2.86 9.01 -2.02
N GLY A 102 1.89 9.93 -1.97
CA GLY A 102 2.13 11.37 -1.86
C GLY A 102 2.46 11.84 -0.44
N ALA A 103 2.58 10.95 0.55
CA ALA A 103 2.93 11.32 1.92
C ALA A 103 4.39 11.76 2.09
N ILE A 104 5.27 11.34 1.17
CA ILE A 104 6.67 11.72 1.09
C ILE A 104 6.96 12.20 -0.34
N GLU A 105 7.69 13.30 -0.48
CA GLU A 105 8.15 13.84 -1.76
C GLU A 105 9.46 13.16 -2.19
N PHE A 106 9.45 12.49 -3.33
CA PHE A 106 10.65 11.87 -3.91
C PHE A 106 10.50 11.80 -5.42
N ALA A 107 11.62 11.73 -6.13
CA ALA A 107 11.60 11.49 -7.55
C ALA A 107 11.29 10.01 -7.85
N HIS A 108 10.61 9.80 -8.98
CA HIS A 108 10.20 8.47 -9.44
C HIS A 108 11.02 8.01 -10.66
N GLU A 109 12.18 8.60 -10.90
CA GLU A 109 12.99 8.36 -12.10
C GLU A 109 13.55 6.94 -12.11
N ASN A 110 13.95 6.44 -10.95
CA ASN A 110 14.35 5.07 -10.71
C ASN A 110 13.29 4.41 -9.84
N LEU A 111 12.69 3.31 -10.32
CA LEU A 111 11.82 2.45 -9.53
C LEU A 111 12.26 1.00 -9.71
N ILE A 112 12.48 0.34 -8.57
CA ILE A 112 12.85 -1.07 -8.49
C ILE A 112 11.74 -1.78 -7.72
N THR A 113 11.07 -2.73 -8.36
CA THR A 113 9.97 -3.53 -7.78
C THR A 113 10.25 -5.02 -7.83
N GLU A 114 11.36 -5.39 -8.46
CA GLU A 114 11.87 -6.75 -8.55
C GLU A 114 13.35 -6.68 -8.23
N SER A 115 13.85 -7.64 -7.48
CA SER A 115 15.27 -7.74 -7.17
C SER A 115 15.74 -9.14 -7.47
N GLU A 116 16.89 -9.23 -8.14
CA GLU A 116 17.64 -10.50 -8.26
C GLU A 116 18.50 -10.76 -7.01
N LEU A 117 18.53 -9.82 -6.06
CA LEU A 117 19.23 -9.97 -4.79
C LEU A 117 18.51 -11.01 -3.90
N PRO A 118 19.17 -11.56 -2.87
CA PRO A 118 18.61 -12.59 -1.99
C PRO A 118 17.28 -12.16 -1.35
N GLU A 119 16.49 -13.12 -0.83
CA GLU A 119 15.25 -12.85 -0.06
C GLU A 119 15.42 -11.86 1.10
N GLU A 120 16.66 -11.63 1.52
CA GLU A 120 17.06 -10.62 2.49
C GLU A 120 16.72 -9.20 2.01
N ALA A 121 16.75 -8.95 0.69
CA ALA A 121 16.26 -7.71 0.10
C ALA A 121 14.73 -7.65 0.16
N LEU A 122 14.17 -6.69 0.92
CA LEU A 122 12.71 -6.50 1.05
C LEU A 122 12.01 -6.01 -0.22
N VAL A 123 12.74 -5.88 -1.34
CA VAL A 123 12.19 -5.49 -2.64
C VAL A 123 11.56 -6.71 -3.31
N GLY A 124 10.44 -6.52 -3.99
CA GLY A 124 9.66 -7.62 -4.58
C GLY A 124 8.51 -8.06 -3.69
N TYR A 125 7.94 -9.21 -4.00
CA TYR A 125 6.80 -9.75 -3.26
C TYR A 125 7.27 -10.53 -2.04
N HIS A 126 6.78 -10.14 -0.86
CA HIS A 126 7.18 -10.71 0.41
C HIS A 126 5.98 -11.03 1.29
N ARG A 127 6.16 -12.00 2.19
CA ARG A 127 5.24 -12.26 3.29
C ARG A 127 6.00 -12.33 4.61
N LEU A 128 5.64 -11.47 5.57
CA LEU A 128 6.26 -11.44 6.89
C LEU A 128 5.65 -12.48 7.85
N PRO A 129 6.34 -12.85 8.94
CA PRO A 129 5.82 -13.77 9.95
C PRO A 129 4.49 -13.38 10.59
N ASN A 130 4.15 -12.08 10.63
CA ASN A 130 2.85 -11.59 11.12
C ASN A 130 1.73 -11.74 10.08
N GLY A 131 2.01 -12.32 8.90
CA GLY A 131 1.04 -12.56 7.84
C GLY A 131 0.87 -11.42 6.85
N LEU A 132 1.55 -10.30 7.02
CA LEU A 132 1.55 -9.19 6.07
C LEU A 132 2.18 -9.64 4.74
N SER A 133 1.39 -9.62 3.67
CA SER A 133 1.89 -9.75 2.30
C SER A 133 1.99 -8.37 1.67
N PHE A 134 3.12 -8.07 1.04
CA PHE A 134 3.36 -6.77 0.40
C PHE A 134 4.28 -6.89 -0.82
N LEU A 135 4.23 -5.87 -1.67
CA LEU A 135 5.22 -5.59 -2.72
C LEU A 135 6.13 -4.47 -2.20
N GLY A 136 7.39 -4.79 -1.92
CA GLY A 136 8.40 -3.81 -1.55
C GLY A 136 9.02 -3.17 -2.79
N CYS A 137 9.19 -1.85 -2.72
CA CYS A 137 9.68 -1.03 -3.81
C CYS A 137 10.81 -0.13 -3.31
N LEU A 138 11.80 0.13 -4.18
CA LEU A 138 12.77 1.20 -4.00
C LEU A 138 12.56 2.26 -5.08
N ALA A 139 12.55 3.53 -4.70
CA ALA A 139 12.44 4.62 -5.66
C ALA A 139 13.29 5.85 -5.32
N GLY A 140 13.77 6.56 -6.33
CA GLY A 140 14.57 7.78 -6.20
C GLY A 140 15.03 8.34 -7.55
N ALA A 141 16.00 9.25 -7.53
CA ALA A 141 16.62 9.84 -8.73
C ALA A 141 18.14 9.95 -8.58
N GLU A 142 18.82 10.27 -9.68
CA GLU A 142 20.23 10.65 -9.65
C GLU A 142 20.36 11.89 -8.73
N HIS A 143 21.12 11.78 -7.64
CA HIS A 143 21.25 12.76 -6.53
C HIS A 143 20.23 12.70 -5.39
N GLU A 144 19.31 11.73 -5.39
CA GLU A 144 18.43 11.46 -4.24
C GLU A 144 18.74 10.10 -3.62
N THR A 145 18.58 10.00 -2.31
CA THR A 145 18.54 8.69 -1.64
C THR A 145 17.38 7.87 -2.16
N MET A 146 17.64 6.58 -2.44
CA MET A 146 16.57 5.63 -2.72
C MET A 146 15.72 5.43 -1.46
N LEU A 147 14.41 5.56 -1.59
CA LEU A 147 13.44 5.33 -0.53
C LEU A 147 12.76 3.99 -0.70
N PHE A 148 12.55 3.31 0.42
CA PHE A 148 11.74 2.09 0.45
C PHE A 148 10.27 2.42 0.74
N PHE A 149 9.35 1.72 0.06
CA PHE A 149 7.96 1.67 0.46
C PHE A 149 7.34 0.31 0.18
N ALA A 150 6.32 -0.05 0.96
CA ALA A 150 5.56 -1.28 0.80
C ALA A 150 4.17 -0.97 0.24
N VAL A 151 3.79 -1.64 -0.84
CA VAL A 151 2.42 -1.68 -1.36
C VAL A 151 1.73 -2.93 -0.84
N TYR A 152 0.59 -2.76 -0.18
CA TYR A 152 -0.14 -3.87 0.45
C TYR A 152 -1.64 -3.67 0.32
N PHE A 153 -2.41 -4.72 0.58
CA PHE A 153 -3.87 -4.68 0.62
C PHE A 153 -4.33 -4.67 2.08
N ASP A 154 -5.12 -3.68 2.49
CA ASP A 154 -5.57 -3.56 3.89
C ASP A 154 -6.84 -4.36 4.21
N GLY A 155 -7.34 -5.15 3.26
CA GLY A 155 -8.62 -5.86 3.36
C GLY A 155 -9.74 -5.19 2.57
N GLU A 156 -9.61 -3.91 2.25
CA GLU A 156 -10.58 -3.17 1.44
C GLU A 156 -9.97 -2.59 0.16
N LYS A 157 -8.73 -2.09 0.24
CA LYS A 157 -8.06 -1.37 -0.85
C LYS A 157 -6.55 -1.50 -0.78
N LEU A 158 -5.89 -1.16 -1.89
CA LEU A 158 -4.44 -1.02 -1.91
C LEU A 158 -4.01 0.25 -1.18
N ARG A 159 -2.90 0.11 -0.45
CA ARG A 159 -2.26 1.12 0.40
C ARG A 159 -0.77 1.14 0.11
N ALA A 160 -0.13 2.27 0.37
CA ALA A 160 1.31 2.35 0.47
C ALA A 160 1.72 2.70 1.91
N TYR A 161 2.90 2.26 2.28
CA TYR A 161 3.51 2.63 3.55
C TYR A 161 4.99 2.87 3.38
N PHE A 162 5.46 4.02 3.90
CA PHE A 162 6.88 4.34 4.05
C PHE A 162 7.27 4.04 5.49
N PRO A 163 8.11 3.02 5.73
CA PRO A 163 8.66 2.74 7.04
C PRO A 163 9.34 3.99 7.63
N GLN A 164 9.14 4.23 8.92
CA GLN A 164 9.70 5.41 9.59
C GLN A 164 11.14 5.14 10.03
N ASP A 165 11.42 3.92 10.48
CA ASP A 165 12.76 3.49 10.84
C ASP A 165 13.51 2.87 9.64
N GLY A 166 14.81 3.16 9.54
CA GLY A 166 15.70 2.64 8.49
C GLY A 166 15.54 3.25 7.09
N ASN A 167 14.52 4.07 6.84
CA ASN A 167 14.28 4.68 5.53
C ASN A 167 14.88 6.11 5.43
N PRO A 168 15.82 6.37 4.51
CA PRO A 168 16.62 7.60 4.50
C PRO A 168 15.90 8.77 3.82
N TYR A 169 14.84 9.29 4.43
CA TYR A 169 14.18 10.53 3.99
C TYR A 169 14.32 11.66 5.02
N ASN A 170 14.24 12.92 4.60
CA ASN A 170 14.18 14.06 5.48
C ASN A 170 12.81 14.13 6.17
N THR A 171 12.78 13.95 7.49
CA THR A 171 11.53 13.95 8.28
C THR A 171 10.93 15.33 8.50
N ASP A 172 11.73 16.39 8.39
CA ASP A 172 11.25 17.77 8.57
C ASP A 172 10.47 18.24 7.33
N PHE A 173 10.94 17.87 6.14
CA PHE A 173 10.30 18.20 4.87
C PHE A 173 9.39 17.09 4.32
N LYS A 174 9.49 15.88 4.88
CA LYS A 174 8.90 14.65 4.32
C LYS A 174 9.31 14.47 2.85
N ALA A 175 10.60 14.50 2.59
CA ALA A 175 11.15 14.36 1.24
C ALA A 175 12.41 13.50 1.20
N ALA A 176 12.76 12.88 0.08
CA ALA A 176 14.05 12.21 -0.08
C ALA A 176 15.23 13.17 0.20
N TYR A 177 16.32 12.66 0.79
CA TYR A 177 17.53 13.47 0.93
C TYR A 177 18.16 13.75 -0.43
N GLY A 178 18.75 14.94 -0.59
CA GLY A 178 19.35 15.42 -1.84
C GLY A 178 18.71 16.70 -2.38
N ARG A 179 17.52 17.07 -1.87
CA ARG A 179 16.72 18.22 -2.34
C ARG A 179 16.99 19.52 -1.58
N HIS A 180 17.34 19.44 -0.30
CA HIS A 180 17.40 20.59 0.61
C HIS A 180 18.81 20.87 1.14
N GLY A 181 19.84 20.30 0.50
CA GLY A 181 21.25 20.62 0.75
C GLY A 181 21.65 20.46 2.22
N ARG A 182 22.08 21.56 2.87
CA ARG A 182 22.53 21.51 4.28
C ARG A 182 21.43 21.04 5.24
N ALA A 183 20.15 21.34 4.96
CA ALA A 183 19.06 20.93 5.84
C ALA A 183 18.88 19.41 5.84
N ASP A 184 19.12 18.76 4.70
CA ASP A 184 19.16 17.29 4.59
C ASP A 184 20.29 16.72 5.44
N LEU A 185 21.49 17.29 5.35
CA LEU A 185 22.64 16.82 6.11
C LEU A 185 22.38 16.90 7.63
N VAL A 186 21.82 18.00 8.11
CA VAL A 186 21.51 18.18 9.54
C VAL A 186 20.49 17.15 10.03
N ASN A 187 19.43 16.90 9.26
CA ASN A 187 18.42 15.89 9.60
C ASN A 187 19.03 14.47 9.55
N ALA A 188 19.81 14.17 8.51
CA ALA A 188 20.46 12.89 8.30
C ALA A 188 21.45 12.53 9.42
N VAL A 189 22.35 13.45 9.80
CA VAL A 189 23.32 13.22 10.89
C VAL A 189 22.62 12.95 12.23
N LYS A 190 21.45 13.56 12.46
CA LYS A 190 20.64 13.30 13.65
C LYS A 190 19.98 11.92 13.62
N ARG A 191 19.41 11.52 12.49
CA ARG A 191 18.64 10.27 12.36
C ARG A 191 19.53 9.03 12.18
N PHE A 192 20.60 9.17 11.44
CA PHE A 192 21.51 8.09 11.04
C PHE A 192 22.89 8.29 11.65
N ALA A 193 22.92 8.73 12.92
CA ALA A 193 24.16 9.00 13.63
C ALA A 193 25.07 7.75 13.65
N HIS A 194 24.52 6.54 13.80
CA HIS A 194 25.30 5.30 13.78
C HIS A 194 26.01 5.05 12.44
N THR A 195 25.43 5.51 11.32
CA THR A 195 26.00 5.38 9.97
C THR A 195 26.98 6.50 9.65
N LEU A 196 26.63 7.74 10.01
CA LEU A 196 27.38 8.94 9.60
C LEU A 196 28.42 9.41 10.63
N HIS A 197 28.44 8.84 11.84
CA HIS A 197 29.33 9.28 12.91
C HIS A 197 30.81 9.15 12.51
N GLY A 198 31.57 10.24 12.71
CA GLY A 198 33.00 10.30 12.41
C GLY A 198 33.33 10.69 10.96
N LEU A 199 32.33 10.78 10.08
CA LEU A 199 32.52 11.33 8.74
C LEU A 199 32.57 12.87 8.81
N PRO A 200 33.57 13.51 8.17
CA PRO A 200 33.58 14.97 8.09
C PRO A 200 32.45 15.43 7.16
N GLU A 201 31.64 16.42 7.57
CA GLU A 201 30.47 16.93 6.83
C GLU A 201 30.71 17.08 5.32
N ARG A 202 31.85 17.65 4.93
CA ARG A 202 32.24 17.90 3.53
C ARG A 202 32.45 16.64 2.66
N LYS A 203 32.46 15.45 3.26
CA LYS A 203 32.62 14.17 2.57
C LYS A 203 31.35 13.33 2.59
N ILE A 204 30.28 13.81 3.25
CA ILE A 204 29.03 13.08 3.30
C ILE A 204 28.27 13.34 2.00
N ASP A 205 28.09 12.29 1.22
CA ASP A 205 27.19 12.25 0.07
C ASP A 205 25.97 11.41 0.46
N LEU A 206 24.87 12.06 0.81
CA LEU A 206 23.69 11.36 1.31
C LEU A 206 23.12 10.36 0.29
N SER A 207 23.30 10.58 -1.02
CA SER A 207 22.81 9.67 -2.06
C SER A 207 23.61 8.36 -2.15
N VAL A 208 24.81 8.33 -1.56
CA VAL A 208 25.72 7.17 -1.57
C VAL A 208 25.89 6.58 -0.17
N ASP A 209 25.97 7.43 0.85
CA ASP A 209 26.28 7.04 2.22
C ASP A 209 25.05 6.54 2.99
N LEU A 210 23.83 6.78 2.47
CA LEU A 210 22.60 6.32 3.09
C LEU A 210 21.80 5.43 2.13
N GLU A 211 21.67 4.17 2.54
CA GLU A 211 20.79 3.20 1.93
C GLU A 211 19.68 2.80 2.92
N PRO A 212 18.53 2.32 2.43
CA PRO A 212 17.49 1.73 3.28
C PRO A 212 18.03 0.59 4.16
N GLU A 213 17.93 0.76 5.48
CA GLU A 213 18.36 -0.23 6.46
C GLU A 213 17.32 -1.35 6.59
N VAL A 214 17.53 -2.41 5.81
CA VAL A 214 16.61 -3.55 5.66
C VAL A 214 16.04 -4.06 6.98
N GLU A 215 16.88 -4.30 7.98
CA GLU A 215 16.43 -4.89 9.25
C GLU A 215 15.61 -3.91 10.10
N ALA A 216 15.96 -2.62 10.09
CA ALA A 216 15.15 -1.59 10.75
C ALA A 216 13.79 -1.44 10.06
N ILE A 217 13.77 -1.48 8.72
CA ILE A 217 12.55 -1.46 7.93
C ILE A 217 11.67 -2.69 8.21
N ARG A 218 12.26 -3.89 8.26
CA ARG A 218 11.57 -5.13 8.58
C ARG A 218 10.92 -5.04 9.96
N ALA A 219 11.65 -4.52 10.95
CA ALA A 219 11.17 -4.33 12.31
C ALA A 219 10.00 -3.33 12.37
N ASP A 220 10.09 -2.21 11.64
CA ASP A 220 9.03 -1.20 11.54
C ASP A 220 7.76 -1.78 10.92
N LEU A 221 7.87 -2.52 9.81
CA LEU A 221 6.74 -3.25 9.20
C LEU A 221 6.13 -4.26 10.19
N LEU A 222 6.94 -5.06 10.86
CA LEU A 222 6.43 -6.00 11.87
C LEU A 222 5.74 -5.30 13.04
N ALA A 223 6.21 -4.12 13.45
CA ALA A 223 5.65 -3.35 14.55
C ALA A 223 4.36 -2.62 14.17
N ARG A 224 4.28 -2.10 12.94
CA ARG A 224 3.14 -1.35 12.41
C ARG A 224 1.90 -2.21 12.24
N PHE A 225 2.10 -3.47 11.83
CA PHE A 225 1.07 -4.43 11.43
C PHE A 225 0.87 -5.54 12.49
N LYS A 226 0.84 -5.17 13.77
CA LYS A 226 0.55 -6.07 14.90
C LYS A 226 -0.94 -6.24 15.14
#